data_AF-A0A370EM40-F1
#
_entry.id   AF-A0A370EM40-F1
#
_cell.length_a   1.000
_cell.length_b   1.000
_cell.length_c   1.000
_cell.angle_alpha   90.00
_cell.angle_beta   90.00
_cell.angle_gamma   90.00
#
_symmetry.space_group_name_H-M   'P 1'
#
loop_
_entity.id
_entity.type
_entity.pdbx_description
1 polymer ?
#
loop_
_entity_poly.entity_id
_entity_poly.type
_entity_poly.pdbx_seq_one_letter_code
_entity_poly.pdbx_strand_id
1 'polypeptide(L)'
;MSHIRMIAAALIPAAAAGLMVTAAGTASAAYLRSGEGYQGISFDHNETRILRDLGVGNAIDVVVPLEWIGMAVGEGSIYDSPLPYVDATAQQLIDEAVARGGYIQFDVSDPAIWGSRFDVIQQW
;
A
#
# COMPACT_ATOMS: atom_id res chain seq x y z
N MET A 1 9.53 30.36 -1.38
CA MET A 1 9.25 29.00 -0.85
C MET A 1 9.78 28.00 -1.87
N SER A 2 10.64 27.08 -1.44
CA SER A 2 11.61 26.34 -2.28
C SER A 2 10.98 25.16 -3.04
N HIS A 3 11.20 25.11 -4.35
CA HIS A 3 10.77 24.05 -5.28
C HIS A 3 11.35 22.65 -4.95
N ILE A 4 12.32 22.57 -4.04
CA ILE A 4 13.01 21.32 -3.66
C ILE A 4 12.10 20.36 -2.89
N ARG A 5 11.07 20.85 -2.18
CA ARG A 5 10.15 20.00 -1.40
C ARG A 5 9.14 19.23 -2.24
N MET A 6 8.80 19.72 -3.43
CA MET A 6 7.79 19.11 -4.31
C MET A 6 8.35 17.91 -5.09
N ILE A 7 9.66 17.89 -5.33
CA ILE A 7 10.34 16.81 -6.09
C ILE A 7 10.49 15.55 -5.22
N ALA A 8 10.75 15.69 -3.91
CA ALA A 8 10.85 14.53 -3.01
C ALA A 8 9.51 13.80 -2.81
N ALA A 9 8.40 14.54 -2.79
CA ALA A 9 7.04 13.96 -2.70
C ALA A 9 6.62 13.24 -4.00
N ALA A 10 7.22 13.58 -5.15
CA ALA A 10 6.96 12.93 -6.43
C ALA A 10 7.90 11.73 -6.70
N LEU A 11 9.05 11.64 -6.02
CA LEU A 11 10.04 10.57 -6.19
C LEU A 11 9.70 9.29 -5.41
N ILE A 12 9.04 9.40 -4.25
CA ILE A 12 8.64 8.24 -3.45
C ILE A 12 7.50 7.44 -4.14
N PRO A 13 6.47 8.08 -4.73
CA PRO A 13 5.50 7.41 -5.58
C PRO A 13 6.14 6.77 -6.81
N ALA A 14 7.23 7.33 -7.35
CA ALA A 14 7.91 6.77 -8.51
C ALA A 14 8.71 5.48 -8.18
N ALA A 15 9.29 5.38 -6.98
CA ALA A 15 9.97 4.16 -6.52
C ALA A 15 8.96 3.05 -6.20
N ALA A 16 7.86 3.37 -5.54
CA ALA A 16 6.73 2.45 -5.34
C ALA A 16 6.11 2.06 -6.69
N ALA A 17 5.87 3.02 -7.60
CA ALA A 17 5.35 2.76 -8.94
C ALA A 17 6.32 1.91 -9.78
N GLY A 18 7.63 2.09 -9.64
CA GLY A 18 8.65 1.26 -10.30
C GLY A 18 8.59 -0.21 -9.86
N LEU A 19 8.43 -0.46 -8.55
CA LEU A 19 8.21 -1.80 -7.99
C LEU A 19 6.87 -2.40 -8.47
N MET A 20 5.83 -1.57 -8.57
CA MET A 20 4.50 -1.98 -9.05
C MET A 20 4.50 -2.35 -10.55
N VAL A 21 5.28 -1.65 -11.39
CA VAL A 21 5.43 -1.97 -12.82
C VAL A 21 6.15 -3.31 -13.03
N THR A 22 7.11 -3.66 -12.17
CA THR A 22 7.77 -4.97 -12.25
C THR A 22 6.89 -6.14 -11.79
N ALA A 23 5.99 -5.92 -10.82
CA ALA A 23 5.07 -6.97 -10.35
C ALA A 23 3.93 -7.25 -11.36
N ALA A 24 3.48 -6.23 -12.09
CA ALA A 24 2.43 -6.36 -13.11
C ALA A 24 2.87 -7.12 -14.38
N GLY A 25 4.15 -7.47 -14.52
CA GLY A 25 4.70 -8.15 -15.70
C GLY A 25 4.34 -9.63 -15.83
N THR A 26 3.76 -10.26 -14.79
CA THR A 26 3.63 -11.73 -14.75
C THR A 26 2.21 -12.30 -14.62
N ALA A 27 1.17 -11.52 -14.31
CA ALA A 27 -0.23 -11.95 -14.44
C ALA A 27 -1.17 -10.74 -14.39
N SER A 28 -2.26 -10.81 -15.14
CA SER A 28 -3.35 -9.85 -15.15
C SER A 28 -4.16 -9.98 -13.84
N ALA A 29 -4.14 -9.00 -12.94
CA ALA A 29 -5.29 -8.15 -12.66
C ALA A 29 -4.98 -7.05 -11.63
N ALA A 30 -3.93 -6.24 -11.88
CA ALA A 30 -3.78 -4.99 -11.14
C ALA A 30 -4.76 -3.92 -11.68
N TYR A 31 -5.66 -3.42 -10.84
CA TYR A 31 -6.67 -2.43 -11.19
C TYR A 31 -6.28 -1.05 -10.68
N LEU A 32 -6.16 -0.09 -11.59
CA LEU A 32 -6.03 1.31 -11.20
C LEU A 32 -7.35 1.82 -10.63
N ARG A 33 -7.25 2.54 -9.51
CA ARG A 33 -8.37 3.19 -8.82
C ARG A 33 -8.06 4.67 -8.62
N SER A 34 -9.10 5.46 -8.52
CA SER A 34 -9.00 6.87 -8.15
C SER A 34 -10.31 7.30 -7.53
N GLY A 35 -10.24 8.23 -6.59
CA GLY A 35 -11.41 8.84 -5.99
C GLY A 35 -11.10 10.23 -5.47
N GLU A 36 -11.93 10.71 -4.56
CA GLU A 36 -11.74 12.03 -3.96
C GLU A 36 -10.44 12.06 -3.15
N GLY A 37 -9.44 12.76 -3.69
CA GLY A 37 -8.16 12.95 -3.01
C GLY A 37 -7.24 11.73 -3.00
N TYR A 38 -7.45 10.71 -3.84
CA TYR A 38 -6.50 9.59 -3.93
C TYR A 38 -6.38 9.00 -5.34
N GLN A 39 -5.23 8.39 -5.60
CA GLN A 39 -4.98 7.51 -6.73
C GLN A 39 -4.28 6.25 -6.26
N GLY A 40 -4.75 5.10 -6.69
CA GLY A 40 -4.29 3.83 -6.15
C GLY A 40 -4.35 2.67 -7.12
N ILE A 41 -3.97 1.52 -6.61
CA ILE A 41 -3.90 0.26 -7.34
C ILE A 41 -4.36 -0.89 -6.44
N SER A 42 -5.21 -1.75 -6.98
CA SER A 42 -5.65 -2.98 -6.33
C SER A 42 -4.98 -4.15 -7.03
N PHE A 43 -4.38 -5.04 -6.28
CA PHE A 43 -3.87 -6.31 -6.79
C PHE A 43 -4.91 -7.38 -6.52
N ASP A 44 -5.05 -8.39 -7.38
CA ASP A 44 -5.87 -9.53 -7.03
C ASP A 44 -5.13 -10.47 -6.07
N HIS A 45 -5.74 -11.61 -5.73
CA HIS A 45 -5.10 -12.59 -4.85
C HIS A 45 -3.75 -13.10 -5.38
N ASN A 46 -3.65 -13.39 -6.68
CA ASN A 46 -2.44 -13.91 -7.31
C ASN A 46 -1.33 -12.84 -7.35
N GLU A 47 -1.67 -11.59 -7.69
CA GLU A 47 -0.67 -10.52 -7.64
C GLU A 47 -0.25 -10.19 -6.21
N THR A 48 -1.17 -10.27 -5.24
CA THR A 48 -0.82 -10.10 -3.83
C THR A 48 0.20 -11.16 -3.37
N ARG A 49 0.12 -12.40 -3.88
CA ARG A 49 1.14 -13.43 -3.65
C ARG A 49 2.48 -13.08 -4.26
N ILE A 50 2.49 -12.50 -5.46
CA ILE A 50 3.73 -12.03 -6.10
C ILE A 50 4.35 -10.92 -5.25
N LEU A 51 3.58 -9.94 -4.79
CA LEU A 51 4.06 -8.86 -3.92
C LEU A 51 4.67 -9.40 -2.62
N ARG A 52 4.03 -10.42 -2.03
CA ARG A 52 4.53 -11.15 -0.86
C ARG A 52 5.90 -11.75 -1.13
N ASP A 53 6.01 -12.52 -2.21
CA ASP A 53 7.22 -13.28 -2.56
C ASP A 53 8.39 -12.35 -2.94
N LEU A 54 8.08 -11.18 -3.49
CA LEU A 54 9.04 -10.11 -3.76
C LEU A 54 9.43 -9.30 -2.51
N GLY A 55 8.75 -9.48 -1.39
CA GLY A 55 8.99 -8.72 -0.16
C GLY A 55 8.66 -7.23 -0.31
N VAL A 56 7.66 -6.88 -1.13
CA VAL A 56 7.30 -5.47 -1.40
C VAL A 56 6.90 -4.73 -0.13
N GLY A 57 6.27 -5.41 0.83
CA GLY A 57 5.94 -4.83 2.13
C GLY A 57 7.19 -4.35 2.87
N ASN A 58 8.23 -5.18 2.94
CA ASN A 58 9.50 -4.79 3.55
C ASN A 58 10.15 -3.58 2.86
N ALA A 59 10.03 -3.50 1.52
CA ALA A 59 10.53 -2.34 0.79
C ALA A 59 9.75 -1.07 1.17
N ILE A 60 8.42 -1.15 1.25
CA ILE A 60 7.56 -0.04 1.69
C ILE A 60 7.94 0.42 3.09
N ASP A 61 8.07 -0.50 4.04
CA ASP A 61 8.40 -0.20 5.45
C ASP A 61 9.77 0.49 5.60
N VAL A 62 10.68 0.29 4.64
CA VAL A 62 12.01 0.94 4.62
C VAL A 62 11.99 2.31 3.92
N VAL A 63 11.22 2.45 2.84
CA VAL A 63 11.30 3.65 1.97
C VAL A 63 10.25 4.72 2.30
N VAL A 64 9.13 4.32 2.89
CA VAL A 64 8.04 5.24 3.23
C VAL A 64 8.12 5.56 4.73
N PRO A 65 8.21 6.84 5.13
CA PRO A 65 8.18 7.22 6.53
C PRO A 65 6.91 6.70 7.21
N LEU A 66 7.04 6.10 8.39
CA LEU A 66 5.90 5.54 9.13
C LEU A 66 4.79 6.56 9.38
N GLU A 67 5.15 7.83 9.63
CA GLU A 67 4.19 8.93 9.82
C GLU A 67 3.37 9.29 8.56
N TRP A 68 3.71 8.73 7.39
CA TRP A 68 3.00 8.93 6.13
C TRP A 68 2.13 7.74 5.75
N ILE A 69 2.30 6.60 6.43
CA ILE A 69 1.62 5.35 6.12
C ILE A 69 0.31 5.29 6.92
N GLY A 70 -0.80 5.17 6.21
CA GLY A 70 -2.06 4.68 6.75
C GLY A 70 -2.18 3.19 6.52
N MET A 71 -2.80 2.48 7.46
CA MET A 71 -3.07 1.05 7.31
C MET A 71 -4.52 0.78 7.64
N ALA A 72 -5.16 0.00 6.76
CA ALA A 72 -6.52 -0.46 6.95
C ALA A 72 -6.56 -1.97 6.76
N VAL A 73 -7.19 -2.66 7.70
CA VAL A 73 -7.28 -4.11 7.70
C VAL A 73 -8.71 -4.55 7.46
N GLY A 74 -8.88 -5.73 6.89
CA GLY A 74 -10.22 -6.30 6.72
C GLY A 74 -10.82 -6.70 8.07
N GLU A 75 -12.12 -6.98 8.08
CA GLU A 75 -12.88 -7.39 9.27
C GLU A 75 -12.33 -8.65 10.00
N GLY A 76 -11.87 -8.48 11.24
CA GLY A 76 -11.32 -9.61 12.00
C GLY A 76 -9.96 -10.08 11.50
N SER A 77 -9.20 -9.19 10.85
CA SER A 77 -7.74 -9.33 10.75
C SER A 77 -7.13 -9.54 12.14
N ILE A 78 -6.03 -10.30 12.22
CA ILE A 78 -5.27 -10.48 13.46
C ILE A 78 -4.54 -9.20 13.91
N TYR A 79 -4.44 -8.21 13.02
CA TYR A 79 -3.87 -6.88 13.28
C TYR A 79 -4.94 -5.83 13.54
N ASP A 80 -6.22 -6.21 13.52
CA ASP A 80 -7.31 -5.35 13.94
C ASP A 80 -7.17 -5.02 15.42
N SER A 81 -7.20 -3.73 15.73
CA SER A 81 -6.91 -3.20 17.05
C SER A 81 -8.00 -2.21 17.43
N PRO A 82 -8.45 -2.18 18.71
CA PRO A 82 -9.38 -1.17 19.18
C PRO A 82 -8.76 0.25 19.23
N LEU A 83 -7.44 0.36 19.00
CA LEU A 83 -6.75 1.63 18.88
C LEU A 83 -6.93 2.21 17.48
N PRO A 84 -6.81 3.54 17.30
CA PRO A 84 -6.94 4.17 15.98
C PRO A 84 -5.77 3.88 15.03
N TYR A 85 -4.92 2.90 15.35
CA TYR A 85 -3.73 2.54 14.58
C TYR A 85 -3.64 1.01 14.48
N VAL A 86 -3.26 0.55 13.29
CA VAL A 86 -2.91 -0.85 13.02
C VAL A 86 -1.45 -1.05 13.41
N ASP A 87 -1.18 -2.00 14.30
CA ASP A 87 0.18 -2.39 14.70
C ASP A 87 0.67 -3.55 13.84
N ALA A 88 0.97 -3.24 12.58
CA ALA A 88 1.48 -4.17 11.59
C ALA A 88 2.48 -3.49 10.66
N THR A 89 3.34 -4.29 10.06
CA THR A 89 4.15 -3.90 8.89
C THR A 89 3.34 -4.09 7.61
N ALA A 90 3.71 -3.39 6.54
CA ALA A 90 3.10 -3.62 5.24
C ALA A 90 3.27 -5.08 4.79
N GLN A 91 4.41 -5.70 5.12
CA GLN A 91 4.65 -7.11 4.81
C GLN A 91 3.69 -8.05 5.56
N GLN A 92 3.44 -7.80 6.84
CA GLN A 92 2.49 -8.58 7.64
C GLN A 92 1.07 -8.52 7.08
N LEU A 93 0.65 -7.33 6.61
CA LEU A 93 -0.66 -7.18 5.98
C LEU A 93 -0.76 -7.97 4.67
N ILE A 94 0.28 -7.96 3.85
CA ILE A 94 0.35 -8.77 2.61
C ILE A 94 0.33 -10.27 2.94
N ASP A 95 1.11 -10.71 3.94
CA ASP A 95 1.18 -12.10 4.35
C ASP A 95 -0.20 -12.63 4.78
N GLU A 96 -0.92 -11.87 5.62
CA GLU A 96 -2.25 -12.26 6.06
C GLU A 96 -3.30 -12.18 4.93
N ALA A 97 -3.21 -11.19 4.03
CA ALA A 97 -4.09 -11.10 2.86
C ALA A 97 -4.01 -12.39 2.03
N VAL A 98 -2.78 -12.86 1.77
CA VAL A 98 -2.54 -14.12 1.07
C VAL A 98 -3.06 -15.32 1.86
N ALA A 99 -2.83 -15.37 3.16
CA ALA A 99 -3.29 -16.48 4.00
C ALA A 99 -4.83 -16.61 4.02
N ARG A 100 -5.54 -15.50 3.83
CA ARG A 100 -7.01 -15.45 3.79
C ARG A 100 -7.63 -15.62 2.40
N GLY A 101 -6.83 -15.78 1.35
CA GLY A 101 -7.36 -15.76 -0.02
C GLY A 101 -7.79 -14.37 -0.50
N GLY A 102 -7.41 -13.33 0.25
CA GLY A 102 -7.73 -11.94 -0.02
C GLY A 102 -6.69 -11.24 -0.86
N TYR A 103 -6.68 -9.91 -0.79
CA TYR A 103 -5.91 -9.04 -1.67
C TYR A 103 -5.50 -7.72 -1.02
N ILE A 104 -4.57 -7.01 -1.65
CA ILE A 104 -4.00 -5.74 -1.16
C ILE A 104 -4.26 -4.59 -2.13
N GLN A 105 -4.46 -3.40 -1.58
CA GLN A 105 -4.51 -2.14 -2.30
C GLN A 105 -3.45 -1.18 -1.75
N PHE A 106 -2.91 -0.37 -2.64
CA PHE A 106 -2.07 0.77 -2.26
C PHE A 106 -2.68 2.04 -2.83
N ASP A 107 -2.88 3.04 -1.98
CA ASP A 107 -3.36 4.37 -2.40
C ASP A 107 -2.31 5.43 -2.07
N VAL A 108 -2.13 6.39 -2.99
CA VAL A 108 -1.43 7.65 -2.73
C VAL A 108 -2.49 8.72 -2.53
N SER A 109 -2.47 9.34 -1.36
CA SER A 109 -3.58 10.14 -0.85
C SER A 109 -3.16 11.60 -0.60
N ASP A 110 -4.10 12.52 -0.77
CA ASP A 110 -3.98 13.89 -0.30
C ASP A 110 -4.12 13.89 1.24
N PRO A 111 -3.04 14.19 1.98
CA PRO A 111 -3.08 14.14 3.44
C PRO A 111 -4.02 15.19 4.05
N ALA A 112 -4.42 16.23 3.29
CA ALA A 112 -5.41 17.19 3.76
C ALA A 112 -6.83 16.59 3.85
N ILE A 113 -7.08 15.48 3.15
CA ILE A 113 -8.37 14.78 3.13
C ILE A 113 -8.31 13.52 3.99
N TRP A 114 -7.24 12.72 3.86
CA TRP A 114 -7.17 11.36 4.43
C TRP A 114 -6.20 11.24 5.63
N GLY A 115 -5.39 12.26 5.93
CA GLY A 115 -4.42 12.25 7.03
C GLY A 115 -3.14 11.46 6.76
N SER A 116 -3.21 10.40 5.95
CA SER A 116 -2.08 9.63 5.40
C SER A 116 -1.69 10.12 4.00
N ARG A 117 -0.50 9.75 3.55
CA ARG A 117 -0.03 9.99 2.16
C ARG A 117 0.07 8.71 1.35
N PHE A 118 0.23 7.59 2.02
CA PHE A 118 0.32 6.27 1.43
C PHE A 118 -0.49 5.29 2.28
N ASP A 119 -1.49 4.64 1.70
CA ASP A 119 -2.33 3.70 2.43
C ASP A 119 -2.05 2.27 1.97
N VAL A 120 -1.89 1.36 2.94
CA VAL A 120 -1.85 -0.09 2.72
C VAL A 120 -3.16 -0.67 3.22
N ILE A 121 -3.96 -1.20 2.30
CA ILE A 121 -5.32 -1.65 2.59
C ILE A 121 -5.42 -3.14 2.28
N GLN A 122 -5.77 -3.94 3.29
CA GLN A 122 -5.99 -5.38 3.20
C GLN A 122 -7.50 -5.67 3.15
N GLN A 123 -7.92 -6.59 2.25
CA GLN A 123 -9.31 -7.04 2.11
C GLN A 123 -9.39 -8.53 1.71
N TRP A 124 -10.59 -9.12 1.72
CA TRP A 124 -10.91 -10.46 1.17
C TRP A 124 -12.34 -10.52 0.62
#